data_AF-A0A8C2FRZ1-F1
#
_entry.id   AF-A0A8C2FRZ1-F1
#
_cell.length_a   1.000
_cell.length_b   1.000
_cell.length_c   1.000
_cell.angle_alpha   90.00
_cell.angle_beta   90.00
_cell.angle_gamma   90.00
#
_symmetry.space_group_name_H-M   'P 1'
#
loop_
_entity.id
_entity.type
_entity.pdbx_description
1 polymer ?
#
loop_
_entity_poly.entity_id
_entity_poly.type
_entity_poly.pdbx_seq_one_letter_code
_entity_poly.pdbx_strand_id
1 'polypeptide(L)'
;MVFVLETLVRWYNGFKMFWRSSWNIMNLLITLTLFVGHRVTSDPIAFTVFRCLRSIRLTLCLCSMQEMDMTLKATLQSFSEMKIIIFISVVGILAFTVAGVDMFSTTLPSAFENLSLTFYTLFVCITQDSWMDTYKILQEDEMGNTFWTLLYFSTFILSSGLMLSIFDAWIQGNFIVAQKEQAEQERLTVNALFKDSPLDAKLKAADMIHVEVVVKKISEIKHQKPLRSGYTENLTVENYETLVIVMLAIQRNMDEYFTIKRELQKATVEEIKQHDQEITQLKETASLENMVNNEMSTGDIISTIINLSNAHLLDTSTDSPHLNKSKILKAGEQAT
;
A
#
# COMPACT_ATOMS: atom_id res chain seq x y z
N MET A 1 -19.09 31.54 -24.92
CA MET A 1 -20.49 31.49 -25.39
C MET A 1 -20.92 30.05 -25.65
N VAL A 2 -20.36 29.34 -26.64
CA VAL A 2 -20.69 27.91 -26.94
C VAL A 2 -20.65 27.02 -25.70
N PHE A 3 -19.58 27.12 -24.92
CA PHE A 3 -19.38 26.39 -23.68
C PHE A 3 -20.36 26.71 -22.54
N VAL A 4 -20.87 27.95 -22.49
CA VAL A 4 -21.88 28.35 -21.50
C VAL A 4 -23.21 27.69 -21.86
N LEU A 5 -23.54 27.71 -23.16
CA LEU A 5 -24.72 27.04 -23.70
C LEU A 5 -24.65 25.52 -23.49
N GLU A 6 -23.51 24.90 -23.75
CA GLU A 6 -23.30 23.46 -23.51
C GLU A 6 -23.52 23.08 -22.04
N THR A 7 -22.95 23.85 -21.09
CA THR A 7 -23.17 23.64 -19.66
C THR A 7 -24.63 23.86 -19.27
N LEU A 8 -25.30 24.87 -19.82
CA LEU A 8 -26.73 25.15 -19.57
C LEU A 8 -27.64 24.06 -20.14
N VAL A 9 -27.33 23.51 -21.31
CA VAL A 9 -28.08 22.39 -21.92
C VAL A 9 -27.92 21.12 -21.08
N ARG A 10 -26.69 20.80 -20.63
CA ARG A 10 -26.46 19.68 -19.69
C ARG A 10 -27.18 19.88 -18.36
N TRP A 11 -27.24 21.12 -17.87
CA TRP A 11 -27.96 21.47 -16.65
C TRP A 11 -29.48 21.31 -16.80
N TYR A 12 -30.03 21.69 -17.96
CA TYR A 12 -31.46 21.58 -18.29
C TYR A 12 -31.91 20.13 -18.51
N ASN A 13 -31.14 19.32 -19.25
CA ASN A 13 -31.50 17.93 -19.58
C ASN A 13 -31.45 16.95 -18.38
N GLY A 14 -30.84 17.34 -17.25
CA GLY A 14 -30.63 16.42 -16.14
C GLY A 14 -30.27 17.10 -14.83
N PHE A 15 -31.08 18.05 -14.35
CA PHE A 15 -30.80 18.86 -13.16
C PHE A 15 -30.30 18.03 -11.96
N LYS A 16 -31.02 16.98 -11.57
CA LYS A 16 -30.66 16.15 -10.40
C LYS A 16 -29.40 15.31 -10.61
N MET A 17 -29.11 14.93 -11.85
CA MET A 17 -27.92 14.16 -12.23
C MET A 17 -26.70 15.07 -12.38
N PHE A 18 -26.91 16.31 -12.79
CA PHE A 18 -25.89 17.35 -12.92
C PHE A 18 -25.26 17.68 -11.56
N TRP A 19 -26.08 17.93 -10.53
CA TRP A 19 -25.62 18.24 -9.18
C TRP A 19 -25.01 17.05 -8.43
N ARG A 20 -25.12 15.83 -8.96
CA ARG A 20 -24.52 14.62 -8.36
C ARG A 20 -23.12 14.32 -8.89
N SER A 21 -22.70 14.99 -9.96
CA SER A 21 -21.38 14.84 -10.56
C SER A 21 -20.47 16.00 -10.19
N SER A 22 -19.42 15.71 -9.40
CA SER A 22 -18.40 16.71 -9.01
C SER A 22 -17.77 17.42 -10.20
N TRP A 23 -17.64 16.71 -11.33
CA TRP A 23 -17.10 17.24 -12.58
C TRP A 23 -17.97 18.32 -13.22
N ASN A 24 -19.28 18.13 -13.20
CA ASN A 24 -20.23 19.10 -13.73
C ASN A 24 -20.26 20.37 -12.87
N ILE A 25 -20.14 20.22 -11.55
CA ILE A 25 -20.07 21.35 -10.59
C ILE A 25 -18.79 22.17 -10.83
N MET A 26 -17.63 21.51 -10.96
CA MET A 26 -16.36 22.19 -11.24
C MET A 26 -16.38 22.93 -12.58
N ASN A 27 -16.92 22.30 -13.64
CA ASN A 27 -17.03 22.92 -14.95
C ASN A 27 -18.02 24.11 -14.95
N LEU A 28 -19.10 24.03 -14.17
CA LEU A 28 -20.03 25.15 -13.96
C LEU A 28 -19.34 26.31 -13.26
N LEU A 29 -18.61 26.06 -12.17
CA LEU A 29 -17.86 27.06 -11.42
C LEU A 29 -16.84 27.78 -12.31
N ILE A 30 -16.00 27.04 -13.04
CA ILE A 30 -15.00 27.63 -13.93
C ILE A 30 -15.66 28.44 -15.06
N THR A 31 -16.75 27.93 -15.63
CA THR A 31 -17.49 28.63 -16.67
C THR A 31 -18.12 29.93 -16.14
N LEU A 32 -18.66 29.91 -14.93
CA LEU A 32 -19.21 31.09 -14.25
C LEU A 32 -18.11 32.10 -13.93
N THR A 33 -16.99 31.66 -13.35
CA THR A 33 -15.84 32.52 -13.02
C THR A 33 -15.22 33.15 -14.27
N LEU A 34 -15.11 32.41 -15.39
CA LEU A 34 -14.63 32.97 -16.65
C LEU A 34 -15.63 33.95 -17.28
N PHE A 35 -16.93 33.70 -17.13
CA PHE A 35 -17.98 34.57 -17.66
C PHE A 35 -18.07 35.89 -16.87
N VAL A 36 -18.08 35.81 -15.54
CA VAL A 36 -18.12 36.97 -14.64
C VAL A 36 -16.78 37.71 -14.63
N GLY A 37 -15.68 36.97 -14.52
CA GLY A 37 -14.33 37.54 -14.45
C GLY A 37 -13.94 38.35 -15.69
N HIS A 38 -14.36 37.92 -16.88
CA HIS A 38 -14.17 38.69 -18.11
C HIS A 38 -14.98 39.99 -18.15
N ARG A 39 -16.04 40.12 -17.33
CA ARG A 39 -16.93 41.30 -17.31
C ARG A 39 -16.58 42.29 -16.20
N VAL A 40 -15.92 41.83 -15.13
CA VAL A 40 -15.71 42.61 -13.90
C VAL A 40 -14.31 43.24 -13.82
N THR A 41 -13.29 42.63 -14.43
CA THR A 41 -11.89 43.02 -14.19
C THR A 41 -11.13 43.35 -15.48
N SER A 42 -10.37 44.44 -15.44
CA SER A 42 -9.44 44.87 -16.50
C SER A 42 -7.95 44.69 -16.12
N ASP A 43 -7.66 44.06 -14.98
CA ASP A 43 -6.30 43.90 -14.48
C ASP A 43 -5.48 42.86 -15.28
N PRO A 44 -4.22 43.16 -15.62
CA PRO A 44 -3.34 42.23 -16.35
C PRO A 44 -3.13 40.88 -15.64
N ILE A 45 -3.07 40.89 -14.30
CA ILE A 45 -2.89 39.68 -13.48
C ILE A 45 -4.10 38.76 -13.61
N ALA A 46 -5.31 39.33 -13.60
CA ALA A 46 -6.54 38.57 -13.76
C ALA A 46 -6.62 37.92 -15.15
N PHE A 47 -6.13 38.58 -16.20
CA PHE A 47 -6.03 37.95 -17.53
C PHE A 47 -5.10 36.73 -17.54
N THR A 48 -3.98 36.77 -16.80
CA THR A 48 -3.10 35.60 -16.64
C THR A 48 -3.81 34.47 -15.90
N VAL A 49 -4.54 34.78 -14.82
CA VAL A 49 -5.33 33.79 -14.07
C VAL A 49 -6.44 33.19 -14.94
N PHE A 50 -7.16 34.00 -15.71
CA PHE A 50 -8.19 33.51 -16.64
C PHE A 50 -7.59 32.64 -17.75
N ARG A 51 -6.36 32.91 -18.19
CA ARG A 51 -5.63 32.07 -19.15
C ARG A 51 -5.33 30.69 -18.56
N CYS A 52 -4.86 30.63 -17.31
CA CYS A 52 -4.63 29.37 -16.60
C CYS A 52 -5.94 28.61 -16.32
N LEU A 53 -7.01 29.30 -15.92
CA LEU A 53 -8.33 28.67 -15.73
C LEU A 53 -8.89 28.10 -17.03
N ARG A 54 -8.62 28.76 -18.16
CA ARG A 54 -9.03 28.30 -19.48
C ARG A 54 -8.27 27.03 -19.90
N SER A 55 -6.99 26.89 -19.59
CA SER A 55 -6.23 25.67 -19.89
C SER A 55 -6.65 24.51 -18.99
N ILE A 56 -6.89 24.75 -17.70
CA ILE A 56 -7.41 23.75 -16.75
C ILE A 56 -8.71 23.12 -17.25
N ARG A 57 -9.58 23.92 -17.87
CA ARG A 57 -10.84 23.42 -18.46
C ARG A 57 -10.62 22.31 -19.49
N LEU A 58 -9.59 22.42 -20.33
CA LEU A 58 -9.28 21.39 -21.34
C LEU A 58 -8.92 20.07 -20.65
N THR A 59 -8.12 20.15 -19.58
CA THR A 59 -7.77 18.98 -18.75
C THR A 59 -9.00 18.37 -18.09
N LEU A 60 -9.92 19.18 -17.57
CA LEU A 60 -11.17 18.68 -16.98
C LEU A 60 -12.10 18.01 -18.00
N CYS A 61 -12.07 18.46 -19.27
CA CYS A 61 -12.81 17.81 -20.34
C CYS A 61 -12.26 16.41 -20.64
N LEU A 62 -10.93 16.25 -20.57
CA LEU A 62 -10.28 14.94 -20.69
C LEU A 62 -10.63 14.04 -19.49
N CYS A 63 -10.63 14.60 -18.27
CA CYS A 63 -11.02 13.85 -17.08
C CYS A 63 -12.50 13.43 -17.06
N SER A 64 -13.37 14.08 -17.84
CA SER A 64 -14.78 13.69 -18.00
C SER A 64 -14.96 12.38 -18.78
N MET A 65 -13.92 11.88 -19.43
CA MET A 65 -13.96 10.54 -20.04
C MET A 65 -14.03 9.49 -18.92
N GLN A 66 -14.93 8.53 -19.09
CA GLN A 66 -15.28 7.53 -18.07
C GLN A 66 -14.06 6.74 -17.53
N GLU A 67 -13.00 6.63 -18.33
CA GLU A 67 -11.74 5.99 -17.95
C GLU A 67 -10.94 6.79 -16.90
N MET A 68 -10.93 8.14 -17.01
CA MET A 68 -10.18 9.00 -16.08
C MET A 68 -10.88 9.20 -14.73
N ASP A 69 -12.22 9.14 -14.70
CA ASP A 69 -12.99 9.25 -13.46
C ASP A 69 -12.73 8.07 -12.51
N MET A 70 -12.53 6.86 -13.06
CA MET A 70 -12.20 5.68 -12.27
C MET A 70 -10.80 5.80 -11.65
N THR A 71 -9.80 6.21 -12.43
CA THR A 71 -8.43 6.42 -11.94
C THR A 71 -8.36 7.56 -10.94
N LEU A 72 -9.05 8.69 -11.19
CA LEU A 72 -9.07 9.79 -10.24
C LEU A 72 -9.79 9.40 -8.95
N LYS A 73 -10.92 8.69 -9.01
CA LYS A 73 -11.60 8.22 -7.79
C LYS A 73 -10.72 7.28 -6.99
N ALA A 74 -9.98 6.37 -7.64
CA ALA A 74 -9.00 5.52 -6.97
C ALA A 74 -7.89 6.36 -6.31
N THR A 75 -7.38 7.39 -6.99
CA THR A 75 -6.33 8.26 -6.45
C THR A 75 -6.85 9.14 -5.30
N LEU A 76 -8.05 9.71 -5.44
CA LEU A 76 -8.71 10.50 -4.39
C LEU A 76 -9.09 9.65 -3.18
N GLN A 77 -9.46 8.39 -3.39
CA GLN A 77 -9.69 7.44 -2.31
C GLN A 77 -8.39 7.19 -1.53
N SER A 78 -7.26 7.04 -2.22
CA SER A 78 -5.93 6.98 -1.58
C SER A 78 -5.62 8.25 -0.77
N PHE A 79 -5.98 9.45 -1.25
CA PHE A 79 -5.80 10.68 -0.47
C PHE A 79 -6.67 10.73 0.80
N SER A 80 -7.89 10.18 0.77
CA SER A 80 -8.76 10.12 1.96
C SER A 80 -8.16 9.26 3.08
N GLU A 81 -7.31 8.30 2.74
CA GLU A 81 -6.65 7.44 3.72
C GLU A 81 -5.39 8.11 4.33
N MET A 82 -4.86 9.18 3.70
CA MET A 82 -3.69 9.95 4.19
C MET A 82 -4.00 10.98 5.28
N LYS A 83 -5.26 11.13 5.69
CA LYS A 83 -5.70 12.22 6.59
C LYS A 83 -4.86 12.33 7.87
N ILE A 84 -4.45 11.19 8.45
CA ILE A 84 -3.67 11.16 9.69
C ILE A 84 -2.25 11.69 9.50
N ILE A 85 -1.57 11.31 8.41
CA ILE A 85 -0.20 11.77 8.12
C ILE A 85 -0.22 13.26 7.84
N ILE A 86 -1.16 13.73 7.01
CA ILE A 86 -1.33 15.15 6.71
C ILE A 86 -1.62 15.95 7.98
N PHE A 87 -2.48 15.44 8.86
CA PHE A 87 -2.79 16.09 10.13
C PHE A 87 -1.55 16.24 11.01
N ILE A 88 -0.76 15.18 11.17
CA ILE A 88 0.49 15.20 11.93
C ILE A 88 1.49 16.19 11.31
N SER A 89 1.62 16.20 9.97
CA SER A 89 2.50 17.15 9.27
C SER A 89 2.08 18.60 9.50
N VAL A 90 0.79 18.92 9.41
CA VAL A 90 0.29 20.29 9.67
C VAL A 90 0.57 20.71 11.12
N VAL A 91 0.31 19.83 12.10
CA VAL A 91 0.61 20.11 13.51
C VAL A 91 2.11 20.31 13.72
N GLY A 92 2.96 19.49 13.08
CA GLY A 92 4.42 19.64 13.12
C GLY A 92 4.88 20.99 12.57
N ILE A 93 4.40 21.38 11.38
CA ILE A 93 4.71 22.69 10.78
C ILE A 93 4.24 23.82 11.70
N LEU A 94 3.05 23.72 12.30
CA LEU A 94 2.54 24.73 13.22
C LEU A 94 3.40 24.87 14.47
N ALA A 95 3.90 23.77 15.04
CA ALA A 95 4.82 23.82 16.17
C ALA A 95 6.12 24.59 15.83
N PHE A 96 6.71 24.29 14.67
CA PHE A 96 7.88 25.03 14.17
C PHE A 96 7.54 26.47 13.77
N THR A 97 6.31 26.75 13.35
CA THR A 97 5.83 28.10 13.01
C THR A 97 5.84 28.98 14.26
N VAL A 98 5.28 28.50 15.37
CA VAL A 98 5.26 29.24 16.64
C VAL A 98 6.69 29.49 17.14
N ALA A 99 7.55 28.46 17.11
CA ALA A 99 8.95 28.61 17.48
C ALA A 99 9.71 29.59 16.56
N GLY A 100 9.42 29.59 15.27
CA GLY A 100 10.04 30.48 14.29
C GLY A 100 9.66 31.96 14.50
N VAL A 101 8.40 32.24 14.81
CA VAL A 101 7.95 33.60 15.15
C VAL A 101 8.62 34.08 16.44
N ASP A 102 8.68 33.24 17.47
CA ASP A 102 9.31 33.60 18.75
C ASP A 102 10.81 33.92 18.59
N MET A 103 11.52 33.13 17.77
CA MET A 103 12.96 33.28 17.59
C MET A 103 13.38 34.33 16.56
N PHE A 104 12.62 34.49 15.46
CA PHE A 104 13.07 35.26 14.29
C PHE A 104 12.16 36.42 13.89
N SER A 105 11.09 36.72 14.66
CA SER A 105 10.20 37.85 14.36
C SER A 105 10.93 39.20 14.25
N THR A 106 11.98 39.40 15.05
CA THR A 106 12.78 40.63 15.03
C THR A 106 13.93 40.61 14.01
N THR A 107 14.41 39.42 13.64
CA THR A 107 15.57 39.25 12.74
C THR A 107 15.16 39.26 11.28
N LEU A 108 14.06 38.58 10.91
CA LEU A 108 13.58 38.58 9.53
C LEU A 108 12.06 38.81 9.46
N PRO A 109 11.61 40.06 9.64
CA PRO A 109 10.17 40.38 9.63
C PRO A 109 9.47 39.96 8.34
N SER A 110 10.15 40.05 7.20
CA SER A 110 9.60 39.68 5.88
C SER A 110 9.19 38.20 5.73
N ALA A 111 9.64 37.32 6.62
CA ALA A 111 9.29 35.89 6.63
C ALA A 111 8.73 35.43 7.99
N PHE A 112 9.11 36.07 9.09
CA PHE A 112 8.82 35.62 10.46
C PHE A 112 7.98 36.58 11.31
N GLU A 113 7.44 37.67 10.75
CA GLU A 113 6.64 38.64 11.50
C GLU A 113 5.31 38.05 12.03
N ASN A 114 4.60 37.31 11.18
CA ASN A 114 3.25 36.81 11.48
C ASN A 114 3.17 35.29 11.30
N LEU A 115 2.35 34.62 12.11
CA LEU A 115 2.12 33.17 12.03
C LEU A 115 1.82 32.69 10.60
N SER A 116 0.99 33.41 9.85
CA SER A 116 0.65 33.04 8.47
C SER A 116 1.83 33.12 7.50
N LEU A 117 2.68 34.12 7.67
CA LEU A 117 3.86 34.35 6.83
C LEU A 117 4.96 33.34 7.14
N THR A 118 5.15 33.03 8.42
CA THR A 118 6.07 31.99 8.88
C THR A 118 5.61 30.62 8.43
N PHE A 119 4.30 30.34 8.55
CA PHE A 119 3.72 29.09 8.07
C PHE A 119 3.96 28.91 6.58
N TYR A 120 3.76 29.98 5.78
CA TYR A 120 4.04 29.95 4.34
C TYR A 120 5.52 29.68 4.05
N THR A 121 6.43 30.37 4.74
CA THR A 121 7.88 30.17 4.58
C THR A 121 8.28 28.73 4.93
N LEU A 122 7.81 28.19 6.05
CA LEU A 122 8.09 26.81 6.45
C LEU A 122 7.42 25.78 5.54
N PHE A 123 6.24 26.11 4.99
CA PHE A 123 5.58 25.28 3.98
C PHE A 123 6.39 25.20 2.69
N VAL A 124 7.11 26.25 2.30
CA VAL A 124 8.08 26.16 1.19
C VAL A 124 9.30 25.35 1.62
N CYS A 125 9.85 25.60 2.80
CA CYS A 125 11.01 24.85 3.30
C CYS A 125 10.73 23.34 3.48
N ILE A 126 9.48 22.91 3.72
CA ILE A 126 9.15 21.49 3.86
C ILE A 126 9.47 20.70 2.59
N THR A 127 9.36 21.33 1.40
CA THR A 127 9.68 20.71 0.12
C THR A 127 11.20 20.59 -0.11
N GLN A 128 12.00 20.92 0.91
CA GLN A 128 13.47 20.94 0.86
C GLN A 128 14.02 21.93 -0.16
N ASP A 129 13.18 22.89 -0.59
CA ASP A 129 13.54 23.94 -1.52
C ASP A 129 13.64 25.27 -0.77
N SER A 130 14.48 26.19 -1.28
CA SER A 130 14.60 27.58 -0.83
C SER A 130 14.94 27.80 0.67
N TRP A 131 15.15 26.73 1.45
CA TRP A 131 15.52 26.82 2.87
C TRP A 131 16.92 27.40 3.08
N MET A 132 17.84 27.10 2.15
CA MET A 132 19.21 27.65 2.17
C MET A 132 19.23 29.16 1.94
N ASP A 133 18.36 29.67 1.08
CA ASP A 133 18.30 31.10 0.79
C ASP A 133 17.75 31.85 2.00
N THR A 134 16.71 31.30 2.65
CA THR A 134 16.18 31.83 3.90
C THR A 134 17.23 31.79 5.01
N TYR A 135 17.98 30.70 5.13
CA TYR A 135 19.05 30.55 6.12
C TYR A 135 20.20 31.56 5.92
N LYS A 136 20.63 31.80 4.68
CA LYS A 136 21.68 32.77 4.36
C LYS A 136 21.27 34.19 4.72
N ILE A 137 20.05 34.58 4.38
CA ILE A 137 19.51 35.90 4.73
C ILE A 137 19.50 36.09 6.26
N LEU A 138 19.15 35.05 7.01
CA LEU A 138 19.20 35.05 8.47
C LEU A 138 20.61 35.05 9.07
N GLN A 139 21.63 34.59 8.33
CA GLN A 139 23.03 34.66 8.76
C GLN A 139 23.68 36.02 8.48
N GLU A 140 23.30 36.67 7.39
CA GLU A 140 23.85 37.97 7.01
C GLU A 140 23.41 39.09 7.96
N ASP A 141 22.30 38.90 8.68
CA ASP A 141 21.85 39.82 9.71
C ASP A 141 22.57 39.54 11.05
N GLU A 142 23.54 40.40 11.42
CA GLU A 142 24.42 40.26 12.60
C GLU A 142 23.67 40.13 13.95
N MET A 143 22.36 40.32 13.98
CA MET A 143 21.51 40.18 15.17
C MET A 143 21.08 38.73 15.48
N GLY A 144 21.23 37.79 14.56
CA GLY A 144 20.82 36.39 14.76
C GLY A 144 21.87 35.58 15.51
N ASN A 145 21.50 34.89 16.60
CA ASN A 145 22.40 33.92 17.22
C ASN A 145 22.56 32.71 16.28
N THR A 146 23.67 32.69 15.54
CA THR A 146 23.96 31.73 14.46
C THR A 146 23.78 30.28 14.89
N PHE A 147 24.09 29.95 16.14
CA PHE A 147 23.95 28.60 16.67
C PHE A 147 22.49 28.15 16.76
N TRP A 148 21.60 29.00 17.28
CA TRP A 148 20.18 28.69 17.41
C TRP A 148 19.49 28.64 16.04
N THR A 149 19.87 29.52 15.12
CA THR A 149 19.39 29.51 13.73
C THR A 149 19.76 28.19 13.03
N LEU A 150 21.03 27.77 13.15
CA LEU A 150 21.49 26.49 12.58
C LEU A 150 20.72 25.31 13.18
N LEU A 151 20.55 25.28 14.50
CA LEU A 151 19.84 24.20 15.19
C LEU A 151 18.37 24.11 14.76
N TYR A 152 17.69 25.25 14.66
CA TYR A 152 16.30 25.32 14.21
C TYR A 152 16.13 24.76 12.79
N PHE A 153 16.90 25.28 11.82
CA PHE A 153 16.79 24.80 10.43
C PHE A 153 17.23 23.35 10.28
N SER A 154 18.28 22.92 10.96
CA SER A 154 18.75 21.52 10.88
C SER A 154 17.72 20.53 11.43
N THR A 155 17.08 20.84 12.57
CA THR A 155 16.03 20.00 13.16
C THR A 155 14.75 20.04 12.33
N PHE A 156 14.38 21.19 11.76
CA PHE A 156 13.24 21.31 10.85
C PHE A 156 13.46 20.50 9.57
N ILE A 157 14.62 20.62 8.93
CA ILE A 157 14.96 19.90 7.70
C ILE A 157 15.01 18.38 7.92
N LEU A 158 15.62 17.94 9.02
CA LEU A 158 15.64 16.51 9.37
C LEU A 158 14.23 15.98 9.64
N SER A 159 13.42 16.70 10.43
CA SER A 159 12.06 16.25 10.76
C SER A 159 11.14 16.26 9.54
N SER A 160 11.18 17.30 8.70
CA SER A 160 10.40 17.38 7.46
C SER A 160 10.82 16.33 6.43
N GLY A 161 12.12 16.06 6.29
CA GLY A 161 12.62 14.99 5.42
C GLY A 161 12.15 13.60 5.87
N LEU A 162 12.13 13.34 7.17
CA LEU A 162 11.55 12.10 7.73
C LEU A 162 10.04 12.01 7.45
N MET A 163 9.30 13.10 7.61
CA MET A 163 7.86 13.13 7.31
C MET A 163 7.58 12.85 5.83
N LEU A 164 8.34 13.46 4.92
CA LEU A 164 8.25 13.18 3.48
C LEU A 164 8.58 11.73 3.15
N SER A 165 9.59 11.15 3.81
CA SER A 165 9.97 9.74 3.62
C SER A 165 8.85 8.79 4.07
N ILE A 166 8.20 9.09 5.20
CA ILE A 166 7.04 8.34 5.69
C ILE A 166 5.85 8.46 4.72
N PHE A 167 5.62 9.67 4.20
CA PHE A 167 4.55 9.94 3.24
C PHE A 167 4.74 9.16 1.93
N ASP A 168 5.96 9.16 1.39
CA ASP A 168 6.31 8.41 0.18
C ASP A 168 6.16 6.90 0.40
N ALA A 169 6.68 6.37 1.52
CA ALA A 169 6.52 4.96 1.87
C ALA A 169 5.04 4.55 1.99
N TRP A 170 4.21 5.42 2.57
CA TRP A 170 2.77 5.19 2.69
C TRP A 170 2.09 5.17 1.31
N ILE A 171 2.41 6.11 0.42
CA ILE A 171 1.88 6.15 -0.95
C ILE A 171 2.22 4.87 -1.68
N GLN A 172 3.48 4.45 -1.63
CA GLN A 172 3.94 3.23 -2.29
C GLN A 172 3.22 2.00 -1.73
N GLY A 173 3.07 1.92 -0.41
CA GLY A 173 2.32 0.84 0.24
C GLY A 173 0.87 0.78 -0.23
N ASN A 174 0.18 1.91 -0.27
CA ASN A 174 -1.21 1.96 -0.71
C ASN A 174 -1.36 1.66 -2.22
N PHE A 175 -0.43 2.13 -3.04
CA PHE A 175 -0.40 1.83 -4.47
C PHE A 175 -0.23 0.32 -4.74
N ILE A 176 0.63 -0.36 -3.98
CA ILE A 176 0.82 -1.81 -4.07
C ILE A 176 -0.46 -2.55 -3.66
N VAL A 177 -1.13 -2.12 -2.59
CA VAL A 177 -2.40 -2.70 -2.14
C VAL A 177 -3.48 -2.51 -3.20
N ALA A 178 -3.64 -1.29 -3.74
CA ALA A 178 -4.60 -0.98 -4.79
C ALA A 178 -4.37 -1.83 -6.06
N GLN A 179 -3.12 -2.02 -6.49
CA GLN A 179 -2.80 -2.90 -7.62
C GLN A 179 -3.15 -4.37 -7.32
N LYS A 180 -2.91 -4.83 -6.10
CA LYS A 180 -3.25 -6.20 -5.70
C LYS A 180 -4.77 -6.43 -5.70
N GLU A 181 -5.54 -5.49 -5.16
CA GLU A 181 -7.00 -5.54 -5.18
C GLU A 181 -7.56 -5.55 -6.60
N GLN A 182 -6.99 -4.76 -7.51
CA GLN A 182 -7.39 -4.76 -8.91
C GLN A 182 -7.09 -6.11 -9.58
N ALA A 183 -5.89 -6.66 -9.38
CA ALA A 183 -5.52 -7.97 -9.93
C ALA A 183 -6.40 -9.11 -9.37
N GLU A 184 -6.80 -9.02 -8.10
CA GLU A 184 -7.71 -9.97 -7.48
C GLU A 184 -9.15 -9.84 -8.03
N GLN A 185 -9.64 -8.62 -8.26
CA GLN A 185 -10.93 -8.39 -8.93
C GLN A 185 -10.95 -8.92 -10.36
N GLU A 186 -9.88 -8.72 -11.13
CA GLU A 186 -9.74 -9.29 -12.48
C GLU A 186 -9.77 -10.82 -12.42
N ARG A 187 -9.03 -11.43 -11.49
CA ARG A 187 -9.07 -12.89 -11.27
C ARG A 187 -10.45 -13.41 -10.90
N LEU A 188 -11.16 -12.73 -9.99
CA LEU A 188 -12.51 -13.13 -9.60
C LEU A 188 -13.51 -12.97 -10.74
N THR A 189 -13.39 -11.91 -11.55
CA THR A 189 -14.23 -11.69 -12.73
C THR A 189 -14.01 -12.78 -13.78
N VAL A 190 -12.75 -13.11 -14.06
CA VAL A 190 -12.39 -14.21 -14.96
C VAL A 190 -12.92 -15.54 -14.42
N ASN A 191 -12.72 -15.84 -13.13
CA ASN A 191 -13.24 -17.08 -12.53
C ASN A 191 -14.77 -17.14 -12.52
N ALA A 192 -15.47 -16.03 -12.28
CA ALA A 192 -16.93 -15.97 -12.34
C ALA A 192 -17.46 -16.17 -13.76
N LEU A 193 -16.76 -15.65 -14.78
CA LEU A 193 -17.08 -15.91 -16.19
C LEU A 193 -16.97 -17.39 -16.55
N PHE A 194 -16.09 -18.16 -15.92
CA PHE A 194 -15.94 -19.60 -16.16
C PHE A 194 -16.81 -20.47 -15.24
N LYS A 195 -17.09 -20.04 -14.00
CA LYS A 195 -17.72 -20.90 -12.98
C LYS A 195 -19.23 -21.10 -13.18
N ASP A 196 -19.94 -20.11 -13.73
CA ASP A 196 -21.40 -20.13 -13.87
C ASP A 196 -21.87 -19.94 -15.32
N SER A 197 -20.98 -20.05 -16.31
CA SER A 197 -21.40 -19.95 -17.70
C SER A 197 -22.27 -21.16 -18.07
N PRO A 198 -23.54 -20.98 -18.47
CA PRO A 198 -24.36 -22.06 -19.03
C PRO A 198 -23.75 -22.62 -20.33
N LEU A 199 -22.69 -21.96 -20.82
CA LEU A 199 -21.87 -22.41 -21.92
C LEU A 199 -21.07 -23.66 -21.55
N ASP A 200 -20.56 -23.86 -20.33
CA ASP A 200 -19.72 -25.04 -20.00
C ASP A 200 -20.50 -26.36 -20.00
N ALA A 201 -21.74 -26.32 -19.50
CA ALA A 201 -22.66 -27.45 -19.59
C ALA A 201 -23.10 -27.71 -21.04
N LYS A 202 -23.23 -26.66 -21.85
CA LYS A 202 -23.51 -26.77 -23.29
C LYS A 202 -22.27 -27.10 -24.13
N LEU A 203 -21.05 -26.79 -23.69
CA LEU A 203 -19.78 -27.06 -24.37
C LEU A 203 -19.41 -28.53 -24.21
N LYS A 204 -19.65 -29.10 -23.02
CA LYS A 204 -19.54 -30.55 -22.78
C LYS A 204 -20.56 -31.37 -23.55
N ALA A 205 -21.73 -30.80 -23.85
CA ALA A 205 -22.80 -31.46 -24.60
C ALA A 205 -22.76 -31.16 -26.11
N ALA A 206 -22.01 -30.15 -26.54
CA ALA A 206 -21.86 -29.79 -27.95
C ALA A 206 -20.73 -30.58 -28.57
N ASP A 207 -21.04 -31.25 -29.67
CA ASP A 207 -20.05 -31.91 -30.51
C ASP A 207 -19.00 -30.88 -30.97
N MET A 208 -17.72 -31.21 -30.91
CA MET A 208 -16.64 -30.30 -31.29
C MET A 208 -16.72 -30.00 -32.80
N ILE A 209 -17.32 -28.87 -33.15
CA ILE A 209 -17.40 -28.42 -34.55
C ILE A 209 -16.05 -27.82 -34.95
N HIS A 210 -15.43 -28.38 -35.99
CA HIS A 210 -14.18 -27.89 -36.55
C HIS A 210 -14.29 -26.40 -36.92
N VAL A 211 -13.31 -25.58 -36.50
CA VAL A 211 -13.28 -24.11 -36.71
C VAL A 211 -13.53 -23.73 -38.17
N GLU A 212 -13.09 -24.56 -39.10
CA GLU A 212 -13.25 -24.38 -40.54
C GLU A 212 -14.71 -24.37 -41.01
N VAL A 213 -15.59 -25.16 -40.36
CA VAL A 213 -17.04 -25.19 -40.65
C VAL A 213 -17.71 -23.89 -40.20
N VAL A 214 -17.25 -23.33 -39.08
CA VAL A 214 -17.75 -22.06 -38.52
C VAL A 214 -17.28 -20.89 -39.36
N VAL A 215 -16.01 -20.87 -39.78
CA VAL A 215 -15.44 -19.84 -40.68
C VAL A 215 -16.17 -19.83 -42.03
N LYS A 216 -16.49 -21.00 -42.60
CA LYS A 216 -17.24 -21.10 -43.85
C LYS A 216 -18.67 -20.55 -43.71
N LYS A 217 -19.30 -20.74 -42.55
CA LYS A 217 -20.66 -20.24 -42.23
C LYS A 217 -20.70 -18.74 -41.92
N ILE A 218 -19.64 -18.18 -41.34
CA ILE A 218 -19.49 -16.75 -41.04
C ILE A 218 -19.09 -15.95 -42.29
N SER A 219 -18.60 -16.61 -43.34
CA SER A 219 -18.19 -15.96 -44.61
C SER A 219 -19.31 -15.18 -45.32
N GLU A 220 -20.58 -15.38 -44.93
CA GLU A 220 -21.73 -14.58 -45.39
C GLU A 220 -21.79 -13.18 -44.75
N ILE A 221 -21.07 -12.93 -43.65
CA ILE A 221 -21.04 -11.65 -42.92
C ILE A 221 -19.78 -10.84 -43.31
N LYS A 222 -19.53 -10.71 -44.61
CA LYS A 222 -18.27 -10.18 -45.16
C LYS A 222 -18.00 -8.69 -44.93
N HIS A 223 -18.92 -7.94 -44.33
CA HIS A 223 -18.90 -6.46 -44.34
C HIS A 223 -18.96 -5.78 -42.97
N GLN A 224 -18.86 -6.51 -41.85
CA GLN A 224 -18.80 -5.87 -40.54
C GLN A 224 -17.35 -5.77 -40.05
N LYS A 225 -16.85 -4.54 -39.91
CA LYS A 225 -15.58 -4.27 -39.23
C LYS A 225 -15.84 -4.13 -37.72
N PRO A 226 -15.16 -4.89 -36.85
CA PRO A 226 -15.26 -4.69 -35.41
C PRO A 226 -14.73 -3.29 -35.04
N LEU A 227 -15.46 -2.58 -34.17
CA LEU A 227 -15.12 -1.23 -33.70
C LEU A 227 -13.78 -1.15 -32.95
N ARG A 228 -13.25 -2.30 -32.52
CA ARG A 228 -11.95 -2.43 -31.86
C ARG A 228 -11.16 -3.49 -32.61
N SER A 229 -10.24 -3.06 -33.47
CA SER A 229 -9.25 -3.97 -34.06
C SER A 229 -8.30 -4.38 -32.93
N GLY A 230 -8.47 -5.59 -32.40
CA GLY A 230 -7.39 -6.20 -31.64
C GLY A 230 -6.20 -6.43 -32.57
N TYR A 231 -4.98 -6.38 -32.03
CA TYR A 231 -3.75 -6.78 -32.73
C TYR A 231 -3.75 -8.30 -32.95
N THR A 232 -4.65 -8.81 -33.79
CA THR A 232 -4.78 -10.24 -34.09
C THR A 232 -4.22 -10.61 -35.47
N GLU A 233 -3.41 -9.73 -36.07
CA GLU A 233 -2.78 -9.98 -37.38
C GLU A 233 -1.91 -11.25 -37.38
N ASN A 234 -1.40 -11.66 -36.21
CA ASN A 234 -0.57 -12.84 -36.03
C ASN A 234 -1.32 -14.04 -35.41
N LEU A 235 -2.65 -13.98 -35.30
CA LEU A 235 -3.47 -15.04 -34.69
C LEU A 235 -3.85 -16.10 -35.75
N THR A 236 -2.85 -16.81 -36.28
CA THR A 236 -3.07 -18.02 -37.08
C THR A 236 -3.57 -19.16 -36.18
N VAL A 237 -4.25 -20.15 -36.76
CA VAL A 237 -4.75 -21.33 -36.01
C VAL A 237 -3.61 -22.00 -35.22
N GLU A 238 -2.44 -22.12 -35.85
CA GLU A 238 -1.23 -22.69 -35.25
C GLU A 238 -0.68 -21.87 -34.07
N ASN A 239 -0.68 -20.53 -34.19
CA ASN A 239 -0.27 -19.65 -33.10
C ASN A 239 -1.26 -19.68 -31.93
N TYR A 240 -2.56 -19.84 -32.22
CA TYR A 240 -3.59 -20.00 -31.20
C TYR A 240 -3.45 -21.33 -30.45
N GLU A 241 -3.27 -22.45 -31.17
CA GLU A 241 -3.03 -23.76 -30.54
C GLU A 241 -1.76 -23.74 -29.67
N THR A 242 -0.68 -23.15 -30.16
CA THR A 242 0.56 -22.98 -29.40
C THR A 242 0.32 -22.14 -28.13
N LEU A 243 -0.43 -21.05 -28.24
CA LEU A 243 -0.77 -20.19 -27.11
C LEU A 243 -1.63 -20.90 -26.06
N VAL A 244 -2.58 -21.74 -26.48
CA VAL A 244 -3.39 -22.58 -25.57
C VAL A 244 -2.52 -23.61 -24.85
N ILE A 245 -1.60 -24.26 -25.55
CA ILE A 245 -0.66 -25.22 -24.95
C ILE A 245 0.24 -24.52 -23.92
N VAL A 246 0.78 -23.35 -24.26
CA VAL A 246 1.62 -22.56 -23.34
C VAL A 246 0.81 -22.09 -22.13
N MET A 247 -0.43 -21.63 -22.30
CA MET A 247 -1.29 -21.27 -21.17
C MET A 247 -1.59 -22.45 -20.26
N LEU A 248 -1.91 -23.63 -20.82
CA LEU A 248 -2.12 -24.85 -20.04
C LEU A 248 -0.85 -25.27 -19.28
N ALA A 249 0.32 -25.17 -19.92
CA ALA A 249 1.60 -25.45 -19.29
C ALA A 249 1.91 -24.48 -18.13
N ILE A 250 1.66 -23.18 -18.32
CA ILE A 250 1.81 -22.16 -17.27
C ILE A 250 0.86 -22.43 -16.12
N GLN A 251 -0.40 -22.75 -16.40
CA GLN A 251 -1.40 -23.03 -15.39
C GLN A 251 -1.01 -24.26 -14.56
N ARG A 252 -0.51 -25.32 -15.20
CA ARG A 252 0.00 -26.52 -14.53
C ARG A 252 1.23 -26.23 -13.67
N ASN A 253 2.19 -25.46 -14.19
CA ASN A 253 3.37 -25.02 -13.43
C ASN A 253 2.99 -24.17 -12.21
N MET A 254 1.99 -23.31 -12.33
CA MET A 254 1.49 -22.49 -11.23
C MET A 254 0.88 -23.34 -10.12
N ASP A 255 0.10 -24.37 -10.46
CA ASP A 255 -0.47 -25.31 -9.49
C ASP A 255 0.61 -26.14 -8.77
N GLU A 256 1.62 -26.60 -9.51
CA GLU A 256 2.79 -27.27 -8.93
C GLU A 256 3.55 -26.34 -7.98
N TYR A 257 3.79 -25.09 -8.38
CA TYR A 257 4.41 -24.08 -7.52
C TYR A 257 3.65 -23.87 -6.21
N PHE A 258 2.31 -23.73 -6.27
CA PHE A 258 1.51 -23.56 -5.05
C PHE A 258 1.54 -24.81 -4.15
N THR A 259 1.61 -25.99 -4.75
CA THR A 259 1.73 -27.25 -4.00
C THR A 259 3.07 -27.31 -3.27
N ILE A 260 4.17 -27.08 -3.96
CA ILE A 260 5.53 -27.05 -3.39
C ILE A 260 5.64 -25.99 -2.28
N LYS A 261 5.10 -24.79 -2.52
CA LYS A 261 5.09 -23.72 -1.52
C LYS A 261 4.35 -24.13 -0.25
N ARG A 262 3.22 -24.82 -0.39
CA ARG A 262 2.42 -25.32 0.75
C ARG A 262 3.18 -26.40 1.53
N GLU A 263 3.88 -27.28 0.85
CA GLU A 263 4.71 -28.33 1.47
C GLU A 263 5.89 -27.72 2.25
N LEU A 264 6.60 -26.75 1.67
CA LEU A 264 7.67 -26.02 2.35
C LEU A 264 7.14 -25.29 3.60
N GLN A 265 6.00 -24.60 3.50
CA GLN A 265 5.42 -23.91 4.65
C GLN A 265 5.03 -24.88 5.77
N LYS A 266 4.49 -26.07 5.43
CA LYS A 266 4.20 -27.10 6.44
C LYS A 266 5.48 -27.61 7.08
N ALA A 267 6.51 -27.94 6.29
CA ALA A 267 7.79 -28.41 6.79
C ALA A 267 8.45 -27.40 7.75
N THR A 268 8.48 -26.10 7.38
CA THR A 268 9.04 -25.06 8.24
C THR A 268 8.26 -24.91 9.56
N VAL A 269 6.92 -25.02 9.53
CA VAL A 269 6.09 -24.98 10.74
C VAL A 269 6.32 -26.21 11.62
N GLU A 270 6.46 -27.39 11.02
CA GLU A 270 6.75 -28.65 11.72
C GLU A 270 8.13 -28.60 12.41
N GLU A 271 9.15 -28.09 11.73
CA GLU A 271 10.51 -27.90 12.27
C GLU A 271 10.54 -26.90 13.43
N ILE A 272 9.85 -25.76 13.31
CA ILE A 272 9.73 -24.78 14.41
C ILE A 272 9.05 -25.43 15.62
N LYS A 273 7.99 -26.20 15.40
CA LYS A 273 7.26 -26.88 16.47
C LYS A 273 8.12 -27.94 17.18
N GLN A 274 8.93 -28.69 16.43
CA GLN A 274 9.88 -29.64 17.01
C GLN A 274 10.94 -28.93 17.86
N HIS A 275 11.47 -27.81 17.38
CA HIS A 275 12.47 -27.06 18.12
C HIS A 275 11.93 -26.46 19.42
N ASP A 276 10.69 -25.96 19.42
CA ASP A 276 10.00 -25.49 20.65
C ASP A 276 9.76 -26.63 21.65
N GLN A 277 9.47 -27.85 21.18
CA GLN A 277 9.33 -29.02 22.03
C GLN A 277 10.66 -29.42 22.68
N GLU A 278 11.76 -29.41 21.93
CA GLU A 278 13.11 -29.67 22.46
C GLU A 278 13.51 -28.64 23.52
N ILE A 279 13.26 -27.35 23.27
CA ILE A 279 13.54 -26.28 24.25
C ILE A 279 12.71 -26.46 25.52
N THR A 280 11.45 -26.88 25.39
CA THR A 280 10.57 -27.12 26.55
C THR A 280 11.06 -28.28 27.40
N GLN A 281 11.45 -29.40 26.78
CA GLN A 281 12.04 -30.55 27.49
C GLN A 281 13.36 -30.18 28.18
N LEU A 282 14.23 -29.40 27.52
CA LEU A 282 15.48 -28.93 28.13
C LEU A 282 15.22 -28.04 29.35
N LYS A 283 14.21 -27.16 29.30
CA LYS A 283 13.80 -26.35 30.46
C LYS A 283 13.26 -27.19 31.61
N GLU A 284 12.46 -28.21 31.33
CA GLU A 284 11.95 -29.13 32.36
C GLU A 284 13.08 -29.91 33.03
N THR A 285 14.03 -30.45 32.25
CA THR A 285 15.20 -31.16 32.80
C THR A 285 16.10 -30.25 33.65
N ALA A 286 16.35 -29.00 33.21
CA ALA A 286 17.12 -28.03 33.97
C ALA A 286 16.39 -27.58 35.26
N SER A 287 15.05 -27.47 35.22
CA SER A 287 14.24 -27.19 36.41
C SER A 287 14.30 -28.34 37.41
N LEU A 288 14.19 -29.58 36.94
CA LEU A 288 14.35 -30.80 37.76
C LEU A 288 15.74 -30.87 38.39
N GLU A 289 16.80 -30.60 37.62
CA GLU A 289 18.18 -30.58 38.11
C GLU A 289 18.39 -29.49 39.18
N ASN A 290 17.81 -28.30 38.99
CA ASN A 290 17.85 -27.23 40.00
C ASN A 290 17.06 -27.56 41.27
N MET A 291 15.91 -28.24 41.15
CA MET A 291 15.13 -28.70 42.29
C MET A 291 15.88 -29.80 43.07
N VAL A 292 16.46 -30.77 42.37
CA VAL A 292 17.30 -31.82 42.96
C VAL A 292 18.51 -31.21 43.67
N ASN A 293 19.19 -30.24 43.05
CA ASN A 293 20.35 -29.58 43.66
C ASN A 293 19.98 -28.73 44.89
N ASN A 294 18.84 -28.04 44.88
CA ASN A 294 18.35 -27.29 46.04
C ASN A 294 17.91 -28.20 47.19
N GLU A 295 17.25 -29.32 46.89
CA GLU A 295 16.87 -30.29 47.92
C GLU A 295 18.09 -31.03 48.48
N MET A 296 19.08 -31.34 47.64
CA MET A 296 20.36 -31.93 48.05
C MET A 296 21.21 -30.98 48.92
N SER A 297 21.07 -29.67 48.74
CA SER A 297 21.67 -28.65 49.62
C SER A 297 20.99 -28.54 50.99
N THR A 298 19.77 -29.05 51.16
CA THR A 298 19.00 -28.94 52.42
C THR A 298 19.26 -30.12 53.38
N GLY A 299 20.03 -31.13 52.95
CA GLY A 299 20.79 -31.98 53.86
C GLY A 299 20.06 -33.20 54.44
N ASP A 300 19.20 -33.88 53.69
CA ASP A 300 18.68 -35.20 54.09
C ASP A 300 18.40 -36.12 52.90
N ILE A 301 19.47 -36.72 52.36
CA ILE A 301 19.47 -37.55 51.13
C ILE A 301 18.47 -38.71 51.22
N ILE A 302 18.25 -39.27 52.41
CA ILE A 302 17.38 -40.44 52.62
C ILE A 302 15.89 -40.05 52.61
N SER A 303 15.53 -38.89 53.18
CA SER A 303 14.15 -38.39 53.17
C SER A 303 13.70 -38.00 51.77
N THR A 304 14.62 -37.49 50.94
CA THR A 304 14.37 -37.14 49.54
C THR A 304 14.13 -38.38 48.67
N ILE A 305 14.91 -39.44 48.84
CA ILE A 305 14.71 -40.72 48.12
C ILE A 305 13.37 -41.37 48.50
N ILE A 306 12.97 -41.28 49.77
CA ILE A 306 11.68 -41.82 50.24
C ILE A 306 10.49 -41.00 49.72
N ASN A 307 10.61 -39.67 49.67
CA ASN A 307 9.56 -38.80 49.11
C ASN A 307 9.42 -38.94 47.59
N LEU A 308 10.53 -39.08 46.85
CA LEU A 308 10.53 -39.34 45.40
C LEU A 308 9.96 -40.73 45.06
N SER A 309 10.20 -41.72 45.91
CA SER A 309 9.62 -43.07 45.80
C SER A 309 8.12 -43.07 46.09
N ASN A 310 7.69 -42.40 47.17
CA ASN A 310 6.27 -42.28 47.56
C ASN A 310 5.43 -41.44 46.59
N ALA A 311 6.05 -40.52 45.83
CA ALA A 311 5.39 -39.72 44.80
C ALA A 311 5.13 -40.49 43.49
N HIS A 312 5.45 -41.79 43.41
CA HIS A 312 5.25 -42.64 42.22
C HIS A 312 5.96 -42.15 40.94
N LEU A 313 6.93 -41.24 41.04
CA LEU A 313 7.72 -40.76 39.89
C LEU A 313 8.85 -41.71 39.49
N LEU A 314 9.07 -42.77 40.28
CA LEU A 314 9.99 -43.87 40.00
C LEU A 314 9.25 -45.14 39.57
N ASP A 315 8.07 -45.01 38.95
CA ASP A 315 7.40 -46.15 38.35
C ASP A 315 8.27 -46.70 37.21
N THR A 316 8.99 -47.77 37.53
CA THR A 316 9.87 -48.55 36.65
C THR A 316 9.07 -49.62 35.92
N SER A 317 7.82 -49.32 35.60
CA SER A 317 7.00 -50.14 34.73
C SER A 317 5.99 -49.28 33.99
N THR A 318 6.32 -48.81 32.79
CA THR A 318 5.56 -49.06 31.55
C THR A 318 6.13 -48.26 30.37
N ASP A 319 6.01 -48.88 29.21
CA ASP A 319 6.62 -48.55 27.92
C ASP A 319 6.60 -47.07 27.50
N SER A 320 7.79 -46.52 27.21
CA SER A 320 7.97 -45.49 26.19
C SER A 320 9.42 -45.54 25.68
N PRO A 321 9.64 -45.59 24.36
CA PRO A 321 10.96 -45.79 23.80
C PRO A 321 11.77 -44.50 23.90
N HIS A 322 13.09 -44.64 24.06
CA HIS A 322 14.09 -43.57 24.05
C HIS A 322 14.38 -42.85 25.38
N LEU A 323 14.66 -43.61 26.44
CA LEU A 323 15.60 -43.13 27.47
C LEU A 323 16.91 -43.92 27.39
N ASN A 324 17.92 -43.24 26.86
CA ASN A 324 19.24 -43.78 26.61
C ASN A 324 19.97 -44.05 27.94
N LYS A 325 19.96 -45.31 28.39
CA LYS A 325 20.70 -45.86 29.56
C LYS A 325 22.18 -45.44 29.62
N SER A 326 22.77 -44.96 28.52
CA SER A 326 24.21 -44.63 28.43
C SER A 326 24.63 -43.31 29.10
N LYS A 327 23.72 -42.38 29.38
CA LYS A 327 24.10 -41.07 29.96
C LYS A 327 24.23 -41.07 31.49
N ILE A 328 23.47 -41.91 32.18
CA ILE A 328 23.52 -41.98 33.66
C ILE A 328 24.75 -42.77 34.14
N LEU A 329 25.18 -43.79 33.39
CA LEU A 329 26.39 -44.56 33.69
C LEU A 329 27.69 -43.76 33.46
N LYS A 330 27.70 -42.78 32.56
CA LYS A 330 28.89 -41.93 32.31
C LYS A 330 29.13 -40.85 33.36
N ALA A 331 28.10 -40.42 34.09
CA ALA A 331 28.24 -39.42 35.14
C ALA A 331 28.82 -40.01 36.44
N GLY A 332 28.70 -41.33 36.68
CA GLY A 332 29.30 -42.01 37.83
C GLY A 332 30.77 -42.36 37.66
N GLU A 333 31.27 -42.45 36.42
CA GLU A 333 32.66 -42.84 36.12
C GLU A 333 33.63 -41.64 36.07
N GLN A 334 33.12 -40.40 36.19
CA GLN A 334 33.93 -39.17 36.27
C GLN A 334 34.07 -38.60 37.69
N ALA A 335 33.57 -39.32 38.72
CA ALA A 335 33.61 -38.89 40.11
C ALA A 335 34.32 -39.89 41.06
N THR A 336 35.33 -40.62 40.55
CA THR A 336 36.30 -41.40 41.36
C THR A 336 37.73 -41.12 40.94
#